data_AF-A0A959D821-F1
#
_entry.id   AF-A0A959D821-F1
#
_cell.length_a   1.000
_cell.length_b   1.000
_cell.length_c   1.000
_cell.angle_alpha   90.00
_cell.angle_beta   90.00
_cell.angle_gamma   90.00
#
_symmetry.space_group_name_H-M   'P 1'
#
loop_
_entity.id
_entity.type
_entity.pdbx_description
1 polymer ?
#
loop_
_entity_poly.entity_id
_entity_poly.type
_entity_poly.pdbx_seq_one_letter_code
_entity_poly.pdbx_strand_id
1 'polypeptide(L)'
;MSQKVSFTPALIDRIGPIGRVLEDFLSQQVRAVQAALEGKWRGISHSAAKRVLNEFVSLEGTKKPQSAQEFQALGVNEAQKLFILQQLEKSRILTESDGIYEVAHDTLAKIIAEQRTDDEVALLEAVKLVKDRHQDHQKFGTLLSRNELAFLSRYEARLREYEQLAPEEWAFVRESKRKTTRNRWLLIVALAALVAASLGVAYNINQQKNKAQEQKNWAEQQQKIAEKEKANAERQQKIAESERMKADQQKEIADRQRKIAEEKTAEAEAERKIAEEKTKEA
;
A
#
# COMPACT_ATOMS: atom_id res chain seq x y z
N MET A 1 10.55 82.71 7.81
CA MET A 1 9.66 82.48 6.66
C MET A 1 9.52 80.98 6.48
N SER A 2 8.32 80.43 6.67
CA SER A 2 8.09 78.99 6.50
C SER A 2 8.03 78.68 5.01
N GLN A 3 9.03 77.99 4.47
CA GLN A 3 9.00 77.53 3.08
C GLN A 3 7.84 76.53 2.92
N LYS A 4 6.81 76.91 2.18
CA LYS A 4 5.76 75.98 1.75
C LYS A 4 6.39 74.96 0.80
N VAL A 5 6.57 73.75 1.28
CA VAL A 5 6.93 72.60 0.44
C VAL A 5 5.69 72.23 -0.37
N SER A 6 5.74 72.37 -1.69
CA SER A 6 4.68 71.97 -2.60
C SER A 6 5.06 70.66 -3.31
N PHE A 7 4.25 69.61 -3.13
CA PHE A 7 4.42 68.35 -3.85
C PHE A 7 3.99 68.53 -5.31
N THR A 8 4.93 68.37 -6.24
CA THR A 8 4.65 68.46 -7.70
C THR A 8 4.44 67.07 -8.30
N PRO A 9 3.63 66.93 -9.37
CA PRO A 9 3.47 65.65 -10.06
C PRO A 9 4.81 65.05 -10.54
N ALA A 10 5.72 65.89 -11.04
CA ALA A 10 7.06 65.46 -11.42
C ALA A 10 7.89 64.91 -10.25
N LEU A 11 7.67 65.38 -9.02
CA LEU A 11 8.31 64.84 -7.82
C LEU A 11 7.71 63.50 -7.41
N ILE A 12 6.39 63.32 -7.57
CA ILE A 12 5.69 62.05 -7.33
C ILE A 12 6.15 60.98 -8.35
N ASP A 13 6.27 61.34 -9.63
CA ASP A 13 6.76 60.43 -10.68
C ASP A 13 8.23 60.02 -10.46
N ARG A 14 9.06 60.93 -9.90
CA ARG A 14 10.46 60.66 -9.56
C ARG A 14 10.63 59.72 -8.37
N ILE A 15 9.76 59.87 -7.37
CA ILE A 15 9.74 59.04 -6.16
C ILE A 15 9.13 57.67 -6.47
N GLY A 16 8.25 57.60 -7.46
CA GLY A 16 7.55 56.38 -7.85
C GLY A 16 6.37 56.07 -6.93
N PRO A 17 5.67 54.95 -7.18
CA PRO A 17 4.54 54.55 -6.36
C PRO A 17 4.98 54.35 -4.91
N ILE A 18 4.17 54.82 -3.95
CA ILE A 18 4.44 54.77 -2.50
C ILE A 18 4.86 53.37 -2.03
N GLY A 19 4.32 52.31 -2.65
CA GLY A 19 4.71 50.93 -2.38
C GLY A 19 6.21 50.66 -2.57
N ARG A 20 6.82 51.13 -3.67
CA ARG A 20 8.26 50.96 -3.93
C ARG A 20 9.11 51.73 -2.93
N VAL A 21 8.67 52.94 -2.55
CA VAL A 21 9.37 53.75 -1.55
C VAL A 21 9.39 53.04 -0.20
N LEU A 22 8.25 52.47 0.21
CA LEU A 22 8.15 51.71 1.45
C LEU A 22 8.94 50.40 1.40
N GLU A 23 8.99 49.74 0.25
CA GLU A 23 9.81 48.55 0.02
C GLU A 23 11.31 48.85 0.15
N ASP A 24 11.78 49.91 -0.50
CA ASP A 24 13.16 50.38 -0.41
C ASP A 24 13.51 50.82 1.01
N PHE A 25 12.61 51.58 1.65
CA PHE A 25 12.75 51.98 3.05
C PHE A 25 12.88 50.77 3.96
N LEU A 26 11.95 49.81 3.88
CA LEU A 26 11.95 48.61 4.69
C LEU A 26 13.25 47.80 4.49
N SER A 27 13.63 47.59 3.23
CA SER A 27 14.84 46.83 2.88
C SER A 27 16.10 47.50 3.42
N GLN A 28 16.21 48.82 3.33
CA GLN A 28 17.33 49.58 3.87
C GLN A 28 17.38 49.52 5.39
N GLN A 29 16.23 49.70 6.06
CA GLN A 29 16.15 49.65 7.52
C GLN A 29 16.48 48.25 8.05
N VAL A 30 15.91 47.19 7.47
CA VAL A 30 16.21 45.80 7.88
C VAL A 30 17.69 45.47 7.69
N ARG A 31 18.31 45.91 6.59
CA ARG A 31 19.76 45.76 6.38
C ARG A 31 20.58 46.53 7.41
N ALA A 32 20.17 47.75 7.76
CA ALA A 32 20.86 48.54 8.79
C ALA A 32 20.78 47.86 10.17
N VAL A 33 19.61 47.33 10.54
CA VAL A 33 19.43 46.56 11.79
C VAL A 33 20.30 45.31 11.77
N GLN A 34 20.32 44.56 10.66
CA GLN A 34 21.14 43.36 10.51
C GLN A 34 22.65 43.68 10.60
N ALA A 35 23.12 44.76 9.96
CA ALA A 35 24.52 45.18 10.04
C ALA A 35 24.92 45.58 11.47
N ALA A 36 24.04 46.29 12.19
CA ALA A 36 24.26 46.63 13.59
C ALA A 36 24.31 45.39 14.50
N LEU A 37 23.49 44.39 14.19
CA LEU A 37 23.43 43.10 14.88
C LEU A 37 24.73 42.30 14.67
N GLU A 38 25.20 42.19 13.43
CA GLU A 38 26.46 41.51 13.07
C GLU A 38 27.70 42.21 13.63
N GLY A 39 27.68 43.54 13.71
CA GLY A 39 28.77 44.31 14.33
C GLY A 39 28.91 44.06 15.83
N LYS A 40 27.80 43.71 16.51
CA LYS A 40 27.78 43.52 17.97
C LYS A 40 27.94 42.05 18.40
N TRP A 41 27.54 41.09 17.57
CA TRP A 41 27.66 39.67 17.88
C TRP A 41 28.16 38.86 16.68
N ARG A 42 29.12 37.97 16.92
CA ARG A 42 29.67 37.07 15.90
C ARG A 42 28.78 35.84 15.70
N GLY A 43 28.73 35.32 14.47
CA GLY A 43 28.05 34.06 14.14
C GLY A 43 26.52 34.17 14.05
N ILE A 44 25.98 35.39 14.00
CA ILE A 44 24.54 35.60 13.77
C ILE A 44 24.20 35.32 12.30
N SER A 45 23.03 34.72 12.10
CA SER A 45 22.48 34.51 10.75
C SER A 45 22.20 35.85 10.04
N HIS A 46 22.60 35.94 8.77
CA HIS A 46 22.39 37.13 7.91
C HIS A 46 20.92 37.53 7.71
N SER A 47 19.97 36.66 8.09
CA SER A 47 18.53 36.93 8.00
C SER A 47 17.85 37.07 9.37
N ALA A 48 18.61 37.16 10.47
CA ALA A 48 18.06 37.21 11.83
C ALA A 48 17.05 38.34 12.01
N ALA A 49 17.37 39.57 11.59
CA ALA A 49 16.45 40.71 11.69
C ALA A 49 15.16 40.49 10.88
N LYS A 50 15.28 39.99 9.64
CA LYS A 50 14.13 39.67 8.78
C LYS A 50 13.26 38.58 9.40
N ARG A 51 13.85 37.55 9.99
CA ARG A 51 13.11 36.46 10.65
C ARG A 51 12.32 36.95 11.86
N VAL A 52 12.92 37.76 12.72
CA VAL A 52 12.19 38.38 13.85
C VAL A 52 11.04 39.24 13.35
N LEU A 53 11.28 40.05 12.32
CA LEU A 53 10.24 40.90 11.74
C LEU A 53 9.08 40.09 11.14
N ASN A 54 9.37 38.94 10.52
CA ASN A 54 8.34 38.06 9.94
C ASN A 54 7.35 37.51 10.97
N GLU A 55 7.71 37.39 12.24
CA GLU A 55 6.82 36.87 13.30
C GLU A 55 5.65 37.82 13.62
N PHE A 56 5.80 39.12 13.31
CA PHE A 56 4.79 40.17 13.50
C PHE A 56 3.85 40.35 12.30
N VAL A 57 3.95 39.47 11.30
CA VAL A 57 3.17 39.54 10.07
C VAL A 57 2.55 38.17 9.77
N SER A 58 1.24 38.13 9.55
CA SER A 58 0.53 36.90 9.18
C SER A 58 0.95 36.39 7.80
N LEU A 59 0.52 35.19 7.42
CA LEU A 59 0.74 34.67 6.07
C LEU A 59 0.07 35.58 5.02
N GLU A 60 -1.07 36.16 5.39
CA GLU A 60 -1.90 37.04 4.58
C GLU A 60 -1.38 38.49 4.49
N GLY A 61 -0.28 38.80 5.17
CA GLY A 61 0.31 40.16 5.15
C GLY A 61 -0.41 41.16 6.06
N THR A 62 -1.11 40.67 7.08
CA THR A 62 -1.73 41.51 8.11
C THR A 62 -0.83 41.62 9.33
N LYS A 63 -1.00 42.68 10.12
CA LYS A 63 -0.31 42.84 11.40
C LYS A 63 -0.65 41.68 12.34
N LYS A 64 0.33 41.24 13.10
CA LYS A 64 0.19 40.24 14.16
C LYS A 64 0.84 40.79 15.43
N PRO A 65 0.06 41.37 16.35
CA PRO A 65 0.60 41.87 17.62
C PRO A 65 1.14 40.71 18.44
N GLN A 66 2.33 40.86 19.02
CA GLN A 66 2.94 39.85 19.88
C GLN A 66 3.66 40.47 21.08
N SER A 67 3.52 39.84 22.24
CA SER A 67 4.29 40.21 23.44
C SER A 67 5.76 39.80 23.27
N ALA A 68 6.68 40.70 23.65
CA ALA A 68 8.12 40.42 23.62
C ALA A 68 8.53 39.18 24.45
N GLN A 69 7.73 38.84 25.46
CA GLN A 69 7.97 37.68 26.34
C GLN A 69 7.46 36.38 25.73
N GLU A 70 6.38 36.43 24.94
CA GLU A 70 5.66 35.26 24.45
C GLU A 70 6.19 34.77 23.11
N PHE A 71 6.66 35.68 22.23
CA PHE A 71 7.15 35.24 20.93
C PHE A 71 8.58 34.70 21.03
N GLN A 72 8.77 33.53 20.45
CA GLN A 72 10.07 32.87 20.37
C GLN A 72 10.78 33.34 19.10
N ALA A 73 11.83 34.15 19.28
CA ALA A 73 12.66 34.63 18.19
C ALA A 73 13.74 33.59 17.87
N LEU A 74 13.46 32.75 16.88
CA LEU A 74 14.25 31.56 16.60
C LEU A 74 15.62 31.90 16.00
N GLY A 75 16.66 31.29 16.56
CA GLY A 75 18.05 31.53 16.15
C GLY A 75 18.63 32.87 16.62
N VAL A 76 17.98 33.54 17.58
CA VAL A 76 18.55 34.66 18.34
C VAL A 76 18.34 34.45 19.83
N ASN A 77 19.30 34.84 20.66
CA ASN A 77 19.13 34.82 22.11
C ASN A 77 18.31 36.04 22.59
N GLU A 78 17.94 36.05 23.87
CA GLU A 78 17.10 37.11 24.44
C GLU A 78 17.70 38.52 24.28
N ALA A 79 19.01 38.66 24.48
CA ALA A 79 19.68 39.95 24.32
C ALA A 79 19.68 40.44 22.87
N GLN A 80 19.84 39.53 21.90
CA GLN A 80 19.76 39.82 20.47
C GLN A 80 18.33 40.16 20.06
N LYS A 81 17.34 39.40 20.55
CA LYS A 81 15.92 39.65 20.32
C LYS A 81 15.52 41.05 20.77
N LEU A 82 15.81 41.41 22.03
CA LEU A 82 15.50 42.73 22.57
C LEU A 82 16.21 43.85 21.80
N PHE A 83 17.45 43.62 21.38
CA PHE A 83 18.17 44.58 20.54
C PHE A 83 17.49 44.77 19.17
N ILE A 84 17.10 43.69 18.50
CA ILE A 84 16.40 43.77 17.20
C ILE A 84 15.09 44.53 17.36
N LEU A 85 14.28 44.22 18.38
CA LEU A 85 13.03 44.91 18.66
C LEU A 85 13.23 46.42 18.86
N GLN A 86 14.19 46.80 19.69
CA GLN A 86 14.53 48.22 19.93
C GLN A 86 15.00 48.93 18.67
N GLN A 87 15.76 48.26 17.79
CA GLN A 87 16.20 48.87 16.53
C GLN A 87 15.05 49.00 15.53
N LEU A 88 14.18 47.99 15.42
CA LEU A 88 13.00 48.03 14.55
C LEU A 88 11.98 49.10 15.01
N GLU A 89 11.84 49.30 16.32
CA GLU A 89 11.04 50.39 16.90
C GLU A 89 11.64 51.77 16.57
N LYS A 90 12.94 51.96 16.78
CA LYS A 90 13.65 53.21 16.43
C LYS A 90 13.55 53.54 14.94
N SER A 91 13.57 52.52 14.09
CA SER A 91 13.36 52.62 12.64
C SER A 91 11.90 52.82 12.24
N ARG A 92 10.96 52.92 13.19
CA ARG A 92 9.51 53.08 12.97
C ARG A 92 8.88 51.95 12.14
N ILE A 93 9.47 50.76 12.18
CA ILE A 93 8.90 49.56 11.57
C ILE A 93 7.94 48.88 12.55
N LEU A 94 8.36 48.77 13.81
CA LEU A 94 7.53 48.28 14.90
C LEU A 94 7.07 49.43 15.79
N THR A 95 5.95 49.22 16.46
CA THR A 95 5.44 50.07 17.54
C THR A 95 5.21 49.21 18.76
N GLU A 96 5.59 49.72 19.93
CA GLU A 96 5.37 49.06 21.22
C GLU A 96 4.25 49.78 21.99
N SER A 97 3.34 49.00 22.58
CA SER A 97 2.31 49.47 23.50
C SER A 97 2.05 48.39 24.54
N ASP A 98 2.18 48.73 25.81
CA ASP A 98 1.90 47.83 26.94
C ASP A 98 2.61 46.46 26.86
N GLY A 99 3.87 46.44 26.40
CA GLY A 99 4.67 45.22 26.23
C GLY A 99 4.37 44.43 24.95
N ILE A 100 3.43 44.91 24.13
CA ILE A 100 3.03 44.29 22.87
C ILE A 100 3.68 45.06 21.72
N TYR A 101 4.39 44.33 20.87
CA TYR A 101 4.98 44.85 19.64
C TYR A 101 4.09 44.49 18.46
N GLU A 102 3.92 45.44 17.54
CA GLU A 102 3.25 45.21 16.27
C GLU A 102 3.90 46.00 15.14
N VAL A 103 3.63 45.63 13.88
CA VAL A 103 4.08 46.43 12.74
C VAL A 103 3.31 47.75 12.69
N ALA A 104 4.02 48.86 12.49
CA ALA A 104 3.46 50.21 12.55
C ALA A 104 2.28 50.41 11.57
N HIS A 105 2.34 49.83 10.37
CA HIS A 105 1.32 50.01 9.32
C HIS A 105 0.99 48.72 8.58
N ASP A 106 -0.27 48.56 8.15
CA ASP A 106 -0.72 47.41 7.36
C ASP A 106 0.02 47.30 6.03
N THR A 107 0.32 48.44 5.39
CA THR A 107 1.10 48.46 4.14
C THR A 107 2.49 47.85 4.33
N LEU A 108 3.13 48.05 5.49
CA LEU A 108 4.42 47.41 5.79
C LEU A 108 4.25 45.92 6.01
N ALA A 109 3.21 45.49 6.72
CA ALA A 109 2.91 44.07 6.90
C ALA A 109 2.71 43.36 5.54
N LYS A 110 2.00 44.00 4.61
CA LYS A 110 1.83 43.49 3.26
C LYS A 110 3.15 43.35 2.51
N ILE A 111 3.97 44.40 2.52
CA ILE A 111 5.30 44.38 1.85
C ILE A 111 6.21 43.31 2.47
N ILE A 112 6.23 43.17 3.81
CA ILE A 112 7.00 42.13 4.49
C ILE A 112 6.58 40.74 4.01
N ALA A 113 5.28 40.49 3.88
CA ALA A 113 4.76 39.23 3.37
C ALA A 113 5.11 39.00 1.89
N GLU A 114 5.04 40.02 1.05
CA GLU A 114 5.41 39.95 -0.37
C GLU A 114 6.91 39.70 -0.59
N GLN A 115 7.77 40.13 0.33
CA GLN A 115 9.22 39.87 0.28
C GLN A 115 9.62 38.46 0.76
N ARG A 116 8.66 37.59 1.11
CA ARG A 116 8.94 36.20 1.48
C ARG A 116 9.21 35.38 0.23
N THR A 117 10.16 34.47 0.35
CA THR A 117 10.39 33.46 -0.68
C THR A 117 9.26 32.42 -0.63
N ASP A 118 8.99 31.75 -1.76
CA ASP A 118 8.00 30.65 -1.84
C ASP A 118 8.25 29.58 -0.77
N ASP A 119 9.51 29.34 -0.45
CA ASP A 119 9.96 28.35 0.52
C ASP A 119 9.64 28.78 1.96
N GLU A 120 9.77 30.08 2.28
CA GLU A 120 9.34 30.67 3.55
C GLU A 120 7.81 30.64 3.70
N VAL A 121 7.09 30.96 2.62
CA VAL A 121 5.63 30.90 2.57
C VAL A 121 5.15 29.47 2.85
N ALA A 122 5.71 28.48 2.15
CA ALA A 122 5.34 27.08 2.34
C ALA A 122 5.66 26.56 3.76
N LEU A 123 6.75 27.03 4.38
CA LEU A 123 7.07 26.71 5.76
C LEU A 123 6.03 27.28 6.74
N LEU A 124 5.61 28.54 6.55
CA LEU A 124 4.58 29.16 7.38
C LEU A 124 3.21 28.49 7.18
N GLU A 125 2.89 28.09 5.95
CA GLU A 125 1.71 27.27 5.66
C GLU A 125 1.76 25.93 6.39
N ALA A 126 2.93 25.29 6.43
CA ALA A 126 3.13 24.04 7.16
C ALA A 126 2.92 24.23 8.68
N VAL A 127 3.45 25.31 9.27
CA VAL A 127 3.20 25.66 10.68
C VAL A 127 1.71 25.89 10.92
N LYS A 128 1.09 26.76 10.11
CA LYS A 128 -0.33 27.11 10.22
C LYS A 128 -1.20 25.85 10.15
N LEU A 129 -0.94 24.99 9.17
CA LEU A 129 -1.62 23.71 9.01
C LEU A 129 -1.53 22.85 10.28
N VAL A 130 -0.35 22.71 10.88
CA VAL A 130 -0.21 21.89 12.11
C VAL A 130 -0.98 22.53 13.26
N LYS A 131 -0.88 23.85 13.45
CA LYS A 131 -1.56 24.57 14.54
C LYS A 131 -3.07 24.47 14.41
N ASP A 132 -3.61 24.77 13.23
CA ASP A 132 -5.04 24.69 12.95
C ASP A 132 -5.55 23.26 13.18
N ARG A 133 -4.83 22.24 12.69
CA ARG A 133 -5.24 20.85 12.85
C ARG A 133 -5.03 20.29 14.24
N HIS A 134 -4.07 20.79 15.00
CA HIS A 134 -3.92 20.47 16.40
C HIS A 134 -5.09 21.05 17.22
N GLN A 135 -5.53 22.28 16.92
CA GLN A 135 -6.73 22.86 17.53
C GLN A 135 -8.00 22.06 17.18
N ASP A 136 -8.16 21.69 15.91
CA ASP A 136 -9.27 20.82 15.49
C ASP A 136 -9.21 19.45 16.15
N HIS A 137 -8.01 18.89 16.33
CA HIS A 137 -7.81 17.63 17.04
C HIS A 137 -8.27 17.70 18.50
N GLN A 138 -7.95 18.79 19.20
CA GLN A 138 -8.39 18.99 20.57
C GLN A 138 -9.92 19.04 20.69
N LYS A 139 -10.61 19.52 19.65
CA LYS A 139 -12.08 19.64 19.63
C LYS A 139 -12.78 18.37 19.14
N PHE A 140 -12.25 17.75 18.08
CA PHE A 140 -12.94 16.72 17.31
C PHE A 140 -12.17 15.39 17.21
N GLY A 141 -10.94 15.32 17.73
CA GLY A 141 -10.09 14.13 17.64
C GLY A 141 -9.60 13.80 16.23
N THR A 142 -9.74 14.72 15.27
CA THR A 142 -9.30 14.54 13.89
C THR A 142 -7.78 14.60 13.79
N LEU A 143 -7.17 13.69 13.04
CA LEU A 143 -5.71 13.65 12.82
C LEU A 143 -5.37 14.16 11.42
N LEU A 144 -4.09 14.44 11.17
CA LEU A 144 -3.64 14.88 9.85
C LEU A 144 -3.89 13.80 8.80
N SER A 145 -4.39 14.24 7.64
CA SER A 145 -4.59 13.38 6.48
C SER A 145 -3.26 12.98 5.84
N ARG A 146 -3.32 12.00 4.93
CA ARG A 146 -2.13 11.53 4.20
C ARG A 146 -1.46 12.64 3.38
N ASN A 147 -2.26 13.49 2.73
CA ASN A 147 -1.73 14.56 1.87
C ASN A 147 -1.05 15.65 2.71
N GLU A 148 -1.63 15.97 3.86
CA GLU A 148 -1.05 16.92 4.81
C GLU A 148 0.25 16.39 5.40
N LEU A 149 0.29 15.11 5.80
CA LEU A 149 1.53 14.48 6.25
C LEU A 149 2.61 14.46 5.16
N ALA A 150 2.22 14.26 3.89
CA ALA A 150 3.15 14.31 2.77
C ALA A 150 3.68 15.74 2.53
N PHE A 151 2.82 16.76 2.63
CA PHE A 151 3.24 18.16 2.57
C PHE A 151 4.23 18.49 3.71
N LEU A 152 3.87 18.19 4.96
CA LEU A 152 4.71 18.43 6.14
C LEU A 152 6.05 17.69 6.07
N SER A 153 6.08 16.49 5.48
CA SER A 153 7.31 15.70 5.38
C SER A 153 8.43 16.40 4.60
N ARG A 154 8.08 17.31 3.67
CA ARG A 154 9.06 18.09 2.89
C ARG A 154 9.76 19.15 3.73
N TYR A 155 9.10 19.64 4.78
CA TYR A 155 9.56 20.76 5.61
C TYR A 155 9.91 20.34 7.05
N GLU A 156 9.75 19.07 7.41
CA GLU A 156 9.93 18.58 8.78
C GLU A 156 11.29 18.90 9.38
N ALA A 157 12.37 18.76 8.61
CA ALA A 157 13.72 19.07 9.09
C ALA A 157 13.85 20.55 9.49
N ARG A 158 13.33 21.44 8.64
CA ARG A 158 13.35 22.89 8.87
C ARG A 158 12.40 23.31 9.99
N LEU A 159 11.20 22.74 10.06
CA LEU A 159 10.25 22.99 11.15
C LEU A 159 10.87 22.65 12.52
N ARG A 160 11.74 21.63 12.58
CA ARG A 160 12.48 21.27 13.79
C ARG A 160 13.64 22.21 14.06
N GLU A 161 14.42 22.55 13.03
CA GLU A 161 15.54 23.48 13.15
C GLU A 161 15.08 24.85 13.66
N TYR A 162 13.93 25.31 13.16
CA TYR A 162 13.33 26.56 13.56
C TYR A 162 12.40 26.41 14.76
N GLU A 163 12.27 25.27 15.43
CA GLU A 163 11.40 25.10 16.63
C GLU A 163 10.02 25.80 16.56
N GLN A 164 9.40 25.93 15.37
CA GLN A 164 8.18 26.73 15.19
C GLN A 164 6.91 26.05 15.74
N LEU A 165 7.07 24.80 16.20
CA LEU A 165 6.02 23.96 16.74
C LEU A 165 6.35 23.52 18.16
N ALA A 166 5.36 23.59 19.04
CA ALA A 166 5.45 23.15 20.42
C ALA A 166 5.60 21.61 20.53
N PRO A 167 6.12 21.09 21.66
CA PRO A 167 6.27 19.63 21.87
C PRO A 167 4.97 18.83 21.66
N GLU A 168 3.83 19.41 22.04
CA GLU A 168 2.48 18.84 21.92
C GLU A 168 2.05 18.77 20.45
N GLU A 169 2.30 19.82 19.68
CA GLU A 169 2.04 19.87 18.24
C GLU A 169 2.87 18.82 17.50
N TRP A 170 4.13 18.63 17.89
CA TRP A 170 4.95 17.53 17.39
C TRP A 170 4.43 16.15 17.79
N ALA A 171 3.87 16.00 19.00
CA ALA A 171 3.26 14.76 19.44
C ALA A 171 2.05 14.41 18.57
N PHE A 172 1.20 15.39 18.27
CA PHE A 172 0.07 15.28 17.35
C PHE A 172 0.49 14.84 15.94
N VAL A 173 1.57 15.43 15.39
CA VAL A 173 2.12 15.02 14.09
C VAL A 173 2.61 13.57 14.13
N ARG A 174 3.31 13.15 15.19
CA ARG A 174 3.78 11.76 15.36
C ARG A 174 2.62 10.77 15.45
N GLU A 175 1.57 11.11 16.20
CA GLU A 175 0.38 10.28 16.32
C GLU A 175 -0.31 10.10 14.97
N SER A 176 -0.48 11.20 14.24
CA SER A 176 -1.07 11.18 12.89
C SER A 176 -0.29 10.28 11.93
N LYS A 177 1.05 10.33 11.97
CA LYS A 177 1.93 9.45 11.19
C LYS A 177 1.74 7.97 11.56
N ARG A 178 1.73 7.65 12.86
CA ARG A 178 1.57 6.27 13.37
C ARG A 178 0.23 5.67 12.97
N LYS A 179 -0.87 6.43 13.04
CA LYS A 179 -2.18 5.95 12.61
C LYS A 179 -2.20 5.64 11.11
N THR A 180 -1.62 6.52 10.30
CA THR A 180 -1.55 6.34 8.84
C THR A 180 -0.70 5.14 8.45
N THR A 181 0.45 4.91 9.10
CA THR A 181 1.31 3.75 8.82
C THR A 181 0.69 2.44 9.29
N ARG A 182 0.04 2.43 10.46
CA ARG A 182 -0.67 1.25 10.99
C ARG A 182 -1.78 0.80 10.05
N ASN A 183 -2.60 1.74 9.56
CA ASN A 183 -3.69 1.41 8.64
C ASN A 183 -3.17 0.81 7.32
N ARG A 184 -2.05 1.32 6.79
CA ARG A 184 -1.40 0.74 5.60
C ARG A 184 -0.92 -0.69 5.85
N TRP A 185 -0.29 -0.92 7.00
CA TRP A 185 0.21 -2.25 7.33
C TRP A 185 -0.93 -3.26 7.52
N LEU A 186 -2.03 -2.87 8.18
CA LEU A 186 -3.21 -3.70 8.33
C LEU A 186 -3.83 -4.09 6.97
N LEU A 187 -3.91 -3.16 6.01
CA LEU A 187 -4.39 -3.46 4.66
C LEU A 187 -3.48 -4.45 3.92
N ILE A 188 -2.15 -4.30 4.05
CA ILE A 188 -1.18 -5.22 3.43
C ILE A 188 -1.32 -6.62 4.03
N VAL A 189 -1.45 -6.72 5.36
CA VAL A 189 -1.65 -8.01 6.05
C VAL A 189 -2.96 -8.66 5.62
N ALA A 190 -4.05 -7.90 5.51
CA ALA A 190 -5.33 -8.42 5.03
C ALA A 190 -5.23 -8.94 3.59
N LEU A 191 -4.54 -8.23 2.71
CA LEU A 191 -4.32 -8.66 1.32
C LEU A 191 -3.46 -9.94 1.25
N ALA A 192 -2.40 -10.01 2.05
CA ALA A 192 -1.54 -11.18 2.13
C ALA A 192 -2.29 -12.41 2.63
N ALA A 193 -3.16 -12.25 3.64
CA ALA A 193 -4.02 -13.32 4.14
C ALA A 193 -4.99 -13.84 3.05
N LEU A 194 -5.57 -12.93 2.26
CA LEU A 194 -6.44 -13.28 1.13
C LEU A 194 -5.71 -14.10 0.05
N VAL A 195 -4.48 -13.70 -0.30
CA VAL A 195 -3.65 -14.44 -1.25
C VAL A 195 -3.29 -15.81 -0.70
N ALA A 196 -2.88 -15.90 0.58
CA ALA A 196 -2.56 -17.18 1.21
C ALA A 196 -3.77 -18.14 1.26
N ALA A 197 -4.96 -17.63 1.59
CA ALA A 197 -6.19 -18.42 1.57
C ALA A 197 -6.50 -18.93 0.15
N SER A 198 -6.34 -18.08 -0.87
CA SER A 198 -6.58 -18.44 -2.27
C SER A 198 -5.61 -19.52 -2.75
N LEU A 199 -4.32 -19.40 -2.40
CA LEU A 199 -3.31 -20.41 -2.68
C LEU A 199 -3.60 -21.73 -1.95
N GLY A 200 -4.07 -21.67 -0.70
CA GLY A 200 -4.49 -22.84 0.07
C GLY A 200 -5.65 -23.59 -0.59
N VAL A 201 -6.67 -22.87 -1.07
CA VAL A 201 -7.79 -23.45 -1.84
C VAL A 201 -7.30 -24.08 -3.14
N ALA A 202 -6.46 -23.36 -3.90
CA ALA A 202 -5.90 -23.88 -5.15
C ALA A 202 -5.08 -25.16 -4.94
N TYR A 203 -4.27 -25.19 -3.87
CA TYR A 203 -3.49 -26.38 -3.48
C TYR A 203 -4.41 -27.56 -3.14
N ASN A 204 -5.49 -27.34 -2.39
CA ASN A 204 -6.45 -28.38 -2.04
C ASN A 204 -7.17 -28.94 -3.29
N ILE A 205 -7.63 -28.07 -4.19
CA ILE A 205 -8.26 -28.48 -5.46
C ILE A 205 -7.29 -29.34 -6.29
N ASN A 206 -6.01 -28.95 -6.37
CA ASN A 206 -5.02 -29.70 -7.12
C ASN A 206 -4.77 -31.10 -6.52
N GLN A 207 -4.72 -31.21 -5.20
CA GLN A 207 -4.64 -32.51 -4.51
C GLN A 207 -5.85 -33.39 -4.78
N GLN A 208 -7.06 -32.83 -4.78
CA GLN A 208 -8.27 -33.59 -5.11
C GLN A 208 -8.27 -34.08 -6.56
N LYS A 209 -7.81 -33.25 -7.51
CA LYS A 209 -7.65 -33.66 -8.92
C LYS A 209 -6.68 -34.82 -9.07
N ASN A 210 -5.54 -34.78 -8.38
CA ASN A 210 -4.57 -35.87 -8.43
C ASN A 210 -5.16 -37.18 -7.90
N LYS A 211 -5.86 -37.15 -6.76
CA LYS A 211 -6.55 -38.33 -6.21
C LYS A 211 -7.64 -38.86 -7.14
N ALA A 212 -8.43 -37.98 -7.76
CA ALA A 212 -9.45 -38.37 -8.73
C ALA A 212 -8.82 -39.04 -9.97
N GLN A 213 -7.66 -38.55 -10.42
CA GLN A 213 -6.94 -39.15 -11.54
C GLN A 213 -6.38 -40.53 -11.20
N GLU A 214 -5.81 -40.70 -10.00
CA GLU A 214 -5.34 -42.01 -9.52
C GLU A 214 -6.49 -43.02 -9.44
N GLN A 215 -7.64 -42.62 -8.90
CA GLN A 215 -8.84 -43.46 -8.85
C GLN A 215 -9.33 -43.85 -10.24
N LYS A 216 -9.33 -42.90 -11.19
CA LYS A 216 -9.69 -43.18 -12.58
C LYS A 216 -8.74 -44.20 -13.21
N ASN A 217 -7.43 -44.02 -13.04
CA ASN A 217 -6.43 -44.95 -13.57
C ASN A 217 -6.57 -46.36 -12.96
N TRP A 218 -6.86 -46.45 -11.66
CA TRP A 218 -7.13 -47.72 -10.97
C TRP A 218 -8.39 -48.41 -11.51
N ALA A 219 -9.48 -47.65 -11.70
CA ALA A 219 -10.72 -48.18 -12.26
C ALA A 219 -10.51 -48.72 -13.70
N GLU A 220 -9.75 -48.03 -14.54
CA GLU A 220 -9.39 -48.49 -15.88
C GLU A 220 -8.56 -49.78 -15.85
N GLN A 221 -7.62 -49.92 -14.90
CA GLN A 221 -6.86 -51.16 -14.74
C GLN A 221 -7.75 -52.32 -14.30
N GLN A 222 -8.67 -52.09 -13.36
CA GLN A 222 -9.63 -53.09 -12.90
C GLN A 222 -10.55 -53.56 -14.03
N GLN A 223 -11.03 -52.64 -14.88
CA GLN A 223 -11.82 -53.00 -16.06
C GLN A 223 -11.03 -53.90 -17.00
N LYS A 224 -9.76 -53.57 -17.29
CA LYS A 224 -8.90 -54.42 -18.14
C LYS A 224 -8.67 -55.80 -17.55
N ILE A 225 -8.54 -55.92 -16.23
CA ILE A 225 -8.41 -57.21 -15.55
C ILE A 225 -9.72 -58.01 -15.71
N ALA A 226 -10.87 -57.38 -15.42
CA ALA A 226 -12.18 -58.02 -15.56
C ALA A 226 -12.46 -58.47 -17.02
N GLU A 227 -12.07 -57.67 -18.01
CA GLU A 227 -12.16 -58.05 -19.44
C GLU A 227 -11.29 -59.26 -19.78
N LYS A 228 -10.06 -59.32 -19.26
CA LYS A 228 -9.18 -60.48 -19.44
C LYS A 228 -9.75 -61.73 -18.77
N GLU A 229 -10.28 -61.60 -17.55
CA GLU A 229 -10.92 -62.71 -16.84
C GLU A 229 -12.15 -63.21 -17.59
N LYS A 230 -13.00 -62.30 -18.10
CA LYS A 230 -14.14 -62.65 -18.95
C LYS A 230 -13.71 -63.39 -20.21
N ALA A 231 -12.70 -62.88 -20.92
CA ALA A 231 -12.17 -63.54 -22.12
C ALA A 231 -11.58 -64.93 -21.81
N ASN A 232 -10.94 -65.10 -20.65
CA ASN A 232 -10.45 -66.40 -20.19
C ASN A 232 -11.61 -67.35 -19.87
N ALA A 233 -12.65 -66.88 -19.20
CA ALA A 233 -13.85 -67.67 -18.90
C ALA A 233 -14.54 -68.13 -20.20
N GLU A 234 -14.68 -67.25 -21.20
CA GLU A 234 -15.23 -67.60 -22.52
C GLU A 234 -14.39 -68.66 -23.24
N ARG A 235 -13.04 -68.57 -23.14
CA ARG A 235 -12.15 -69.60 -23.69
C ARG A 235 -12.35 -70.96 -22.99
N GLN A 236 -12.46 -70.96 -21.67
CA GLN A 236 -12.70 -72.18 -20.89
C GLN A 236 -14.06 -72.80 -21.25
N GLN A 237 -15.10 -71.99 -21.44
CA GLN A 237 -16.40 -72.47 -21.91
C GLN A 237 -16.29 -73.14 -23.28
N LYS A 238 -15.61 -72.52 -24.24
CA LYS A 238 -15.39 -73.12 -25.58
C LYS A 238 -14.59 -74.43 -25.52
N ILE A 239 -13.60 -74.51 -24.64
CA ILE A 239 -12.84 -75.75 -24.42
C ILE A 239 -13.77 -76.83 -23.86
N ALA A 240 -14.55 -76.52 -22.82
CA ALA A 240 -15.50 -77.46 -22.23
C ALA A 240 -16.57 -77.93 -23.23
N GLU A 241 -17.08 -77.05 -24.09
CA GLU A 241 -18.00 -77.42 -25.18
C GLU A 241 -17.35 -78.34 -26.21
N SER A 242 -16.11 -78.07 -26.59
CA SER A 242 -15.33 -78.93 -27.50
C SER A 242 -15.07 -80.31 -26.91
N GLU A 243 -14.71 -80.38 -25.62
CA GLU A 243 -14.55 -81.64 -24.89
C GLU A 243 -15.86 -82.42 -24.80
N ARG A 244 -16.98 -81.73 -24.54
CA ARG A 244 -18.31 -82.34 -24.55
C ARG A 244 -18.65 -82.93 -25.91
N MET A 245 -18.43 -82.20 -27.01
CA MET A 245 -18.66 -82.71 -28.36
C MET A 245 -17.80 -83.95 -28.68
N LYS A 246 -16.53 -83.96 -28.25
CA LYS A 246 -15.65 -85.13 -28.40
C LYS A 246 -16.17 -86.33 -27.60
N ALA A 247 -16.65 -86.10 -26.37
CA ALA A 247 -17.23 -87.16 -25.55
C ALA A 247 -18.51 -87.74 -26.18
N ASP A 248 -19.37 -86.88 -26.73
CA ASP A 248 -20.58 -87.31 -27.44
C ASP A 248 -20.25 -88.13 -28.70
N GLN A 249 -19.23 -87.72 -29.49
CA GLN A 249 -18.74 -88.50 -30.62
C GLN A 249 -18.18 -89.86 -30.21
N GLN A 250 -17.37 -89.91 -29.14
CA GLN A 250 -16.84 -91.17 -28.61
C GLN A 250 -17.96 -92.11 -28.16
N LYS A 251 -18.99 -91.56 -27.51
CA LYS A 251 -20.19 -92.33 -27.14
C LYS A 251 -20.89 -92.90 -28.36
N GLU A 252 -21.08 -92.11 -29.42
CA GLU A 252 -21.69 -92.61 -30.66
C GLU A 252 -20.86 -93.72 -31.32
N ILE A 253 -19.53 -93.58 -31.32
CA ILE A 253 -18.61 -94.63 -31.82
C ILE A 253 -18.75 -95.90 -30.98
N ALA A 254 -18.77 -95.78 -29.65
CA ALA A 254 -18.95 -96.90 -28.74
C ALA A 254 -20.30 -97.61 -28.96
N ASP A 255 -21.38 -96.86 -29.16
CA ASP A 255 -22.71 -97.41 -29.45
C ASP A 255 -22.74 -98.13 -30.81
N ARG A 256 -22.06 -97.61 -31.84
CA ARG A 256 -21.91 -98.30 -33.14
C ARG A 256 -21.10 -99.59 -32.99
N GLN A 257 -19.98 -99.56 -32.28
CA GLN A 257 -19.16 -100.76 -32.03
C GLN A 257 -19.95 -101.82 -31.27
N ARG A 258 -20.76 -101.42 -30.29
CA ARG A 258 -21.67 -102.30 -29.57
C ARG A 258 -22.67 -102.97 -30.51
N LYS A 259 -23.34 -102.20 -31.39
CA LYS A 259 -24.27 -102.77 -32.38
C LYS A 259 -23.58 -103.77 -33.33
N ILE A 260 -22.40 -103.44 -33.84
CA ILE A 260 -21.62 -104.35 -34.68
C ILE A 260 -21.27 -105.63 -33.92
N ALA A 261 -20.91 -105.52 -32.64
CA ALA A 261 -20.64 -106.68 -31.79
C ALA A 261 -21.90 -107.53 -31.60
N GLU A 262 -23.06 -106.92 -31.34
CA GLU A 262 -24.36 -107.60 -31.22
C GLU A 262 -24.75 -108.31 -32.54
N GLU A 263 -24.57 -107.67 -33.69
CA GLU A 263 -24.78 -108.27 -35.02
C GLU A 263 -23.85 -109.46 -35.26
N LYS A 264 -22.55 -109.31 -35.00
CA LYS A 264 -21.59 -110.42 -35.12
C LYS A 264 -21.89 -111.59 -34.20
N THR A 265 -22.37 -111.32 -32.98
CA THR A 265 -22.81 -112.40 -32.08
C THR A 265 -24.04 -113.13 -32.62
N ALA A 266 -24.99 -112.40 -33.22
CA ALA A 266 -26.17 -113.00 -33.84
C ALA A 266 -25.81 -113.81 -35.10
N GLU A 267 -24.90 -113.31 -35.94
CA GLU A 267 -24.34 -114.05 -37.09
C GLU A 267 -23.64 -115.33 -36.64
N ALA A 268 -22.76 -115.24 -35.63
CA ALA A 268 -22.06 -116.41 -35.08
C ALA A 268 -23.04 -117.45 -34.49
N GLU A 269 -24.11 -117.01 -33.83
CA GLU A 269 -25.18 -117.90 -33.35
C GLU A 269 -25.95 -118.55 -34.51
N ALA A 270 -26.22 -117.80 -35.59
CA ALA A 270 -26.89 -118.33 -36.78
C ALA A 270 -26.01 -119.35 -37.50
N GLU A 271 -24.71 -119.07 -37.69
CA GLU A 271 -23.73 -120.01 -38.25
C GLU A 271 -23.63 -121.27 -37.39
N ARG A 272 -23.61 -121.12 -36.05
CA ARG A 272 -23.61 -122.25 -35.13
C ARG A 272 -24.87 -123.11 -35.30
N LYS A 273 -26.05 -122.52 -35.44
CA LYS A 273 -27.30 -123.26 -35.72
C LYS A 273 -27.24 -124.00 -37.06
N ILE A 274 -26.74 -123.36 -38.12
CA ILE A 274 -26.57 -123.99 -39.44
C ILE A 274 -25.56 -125.16 -39.35
N ALA A 275 -24.48 -125.00 -38.59
CA ALA A 275 -23.50 -126.07 -38.35
C ALA A 275 -24.11 -127.23 -37.54
N GLU A 276 -24.96 -126.93 -36.55
CA GLU A 276 -25.70 -127.93 -35.76
C GLU A 276 -26.78 -128.65 -36.60
N GLU A 277 -27.39 -128.00 -37.60
CA GLU A 277 -28.29 -128.65 -38.56
C GLU A 277 -27.54 -129.55 -39.54
N LYS A 278 -26.41 -129.08 -40.11
CA LYS A 278 -25.57 -129.87 -41.02
C LYS A 278 -24.93 -131.10 -40.36
N THR A 279 -24.75 -131.09 -39.05
CA THR A 279 -24.23 -132.25 -38.29
C THR A 279 -25.32 -133.25 -37.90
N LYS A 280 -26.61 -132.93 -38.08
CA LYS A 280 -27.74 -133.87 -37.90
C LYS A 280 -28.13 -134.62 -39.18
N GLU A 281 -27.66 -134.17 -40.34
CA GLU A 281 -27.92 -134.78 -41.66
C GLU A 281 -26.76 -135.66 -42.18
N ALA A 282 -25.68 -135.80 -41.41
CA ALA A 282 -24.52 -136.65 -41.69
C ALA A 282 -24.43 -137.82 -40.69
#